data_AF-A0A7S4U9A2-F1
#
_entry.id   AF-A0A7S4U9A2-F1
#
_cell.length_a   1.000
_cell.length_b   1.000
_cell.length_c   1.000
_cell.angle_alpha   90.00
_cell.angle_beta   90.00
_cell.angle_gamma   90.00
#
_symmetry.space_group_name_H-M   'P 1'
#
loop_
_entity.id
_entity.type
_entity.pdbx_description
1 polymer ?
#
loop_
_entity_poly.entity_id
_entity_poly.type
_entity_poly.pdbx_seq_one_letter_code
_entity_poly.pdbx_strand_id
1 'polypeptide(L)'
;KEKEKEKEKEEKEKKKKEKEKEKEDKKEEKKEAAVVVEEKKEERGPLTGVKLVKTVYDSVADAEGELSFEEDQIIVVFDFADADWWHGIIGESVGYFPATYVEDIDVSEAPEELVEQAYLIQSQQK
;
A
#
# COMPACT_ATOMS: atom_id res chain seq x y z
N LYS A 1 9.56 -47.37 7.11
CA LYS A 1 10.49 -46.27 6.70
C LYS A 1 10.21 -45.73 5.30
N GLU A 2 9.80 -46.56 4.32
CA GLU A 2 9.45 -46.07 2.97
C GLU A 2 8.05 -45.43 2.89
N LYS A 3 7.05 -45.98 3.60
CA LYS A 3 5.67 -45.43 3.65
C LYS A 3 5.54 -44.03 4.29
N GLU A 4 6.46 -43.64 5.17
CA GLU A 4 6.43 -42.30 5.80
C GLU A 4 6.97 -41.22 4.86
N LYS A 5 7.88 -41.59 3.95
CA LYS A 5 8.48 -40.67 2.98
C LYS A 5 7.54 -40.29 1.83
N GLU A 6 6.61 -41.19 1.47
CA GLU A 6 5.57 -40.89 0.48
C GLU A 6 4.53 -39.91 1.00
N LYS A 7 4.17 -40.01 2.29
CA LYS A 7 3.14 -39.17 2.90
C LYS A 7 3.55 -37.70 3.01
N GLU A 8 4.82 -37.44 3.33
CA GLU A 8 5.38 -36.08 3.42
C GLU A 8 5.50 -35.40 2.04
N LYS A 9 5.70 -36.21 0.97
CA LYS A 9 5.78 -35.69 -0.39
C LYS A 9 4.42 -35.23 -0.92
N GLU A 10 3.35 -35.93 -0.56
CA GLU A 10 1.98 -35.58 -0.95
C GLU A 10 1.46 -34.31 -0.24
N GLU A 11 1.86 -34.08 1.01
CA GLU A 11 1.46 -32.90 1.78
C GLU A 11 2.11 -31.61 1.24
N LYS A 12 3.38 -31.68 0.82
CA LYS A 12 4.09 -30.56 0.20
C LYS A 12 3.52 -30.15 -1.14
N GLU A 13 3.01 -31.10 -1.92
CA GLU A 13 2.42 -30.84 -3.24
C GLU A 13 1.05 -30.17 -3.12
N LYS A 14 0.25 -30.56 -2.12
CA LYS A 14 -1.04 -29.90 -1.81
C LYS A 14 -0.85 -28.44 -1.38
N LYS A 15 0.13 -28.16 -0.51
CA LYS A 15 0.38 -26.80 -0.01
C LYS A 15 0.93 -25.85 -1.09
N LYS A 16 1.65 -26.38 -2.10
CA LYS A 16 2.13 -25.57 -3.23
C LYS A 16 0.99 -25.18 -4.17
N LYS A 17 0.03 -26.09 -4.37
CA LYS A 17 -1.10 -25.90 -5.28
C LYS A 17 -2.14 -24.90 -4.75
N GLU A 18 -2.31 -24.79 -3.43
CA GLU A 18 -3.17 -23.77 -2.83
C GLU A 18 -2.56 -22.36 -2.97
N LYS A 19 -1.23 -22.22 -2.84
CA LYS A 19 -0.55 -20.92 -2.93
C LYS A 19 -0.47 -20.35 -4.35
N GLU A 20 -0.61 -21.19 -5.38
CA GLU A 20 -0.68 -20.74 -6.79
C GLU A 20 -2.09 -20.28 -7.18
N LYS A 21 -3.12 -20.89 -6.60
CA LYS A 21 -4.53 -20.58 -6.93
C LYS A 21 -4.96 -19.21 -6.39
N GLU A 22 -4.43 -18.79 -5.24
CA GLU A 22 -4.73 -17.47 -4.64
C GLU A 22 -4.11 -16.30 -5.43
N LYS A 23 -3.10 -16.57 -6.28
CA LYS A 23 -2.45 -15.56 -7.11
C LYS A 23 -3.17 -15.27 -8.42
N GLU A 24 -4.12 -16.11 -8.84
CA GLU A 24 -4.78 -16.00 -10.14
C GLU A 24 -6.10 -15.20 -10.06
N ASP A 25 -6.87 -15.37 -8.98
CA ASP A 25 -8.12 -14.61 -8.75
C ASP A 25 -7.88 -13.09 -8.59
N LYS A 26 -6.70 -12.66 -8.11
CA LYS A 26 -6.39 -11.23 -7.93
C LYS A 26 -6.06 -10.49 -9.23
N LYS A 27 -6.02 -11.18 -10.37
CA LYS A 27 -5.58 -10.62 -11.66
C LYS A 27 -6.73 -10.10 -12.54
N GLU A 28 -7.96 -10.59 -12.34
CA GLU A 28 -9.09 -10.24 -13.20
C GLU A 28 -9.90 -9.03 -12.70
N GLU A 29 -9.95 -8.78 -11.40
CA GLU A 29 -10.61 -7.58 -10.84
C GLU A 29 -9.88 -6.27 -11.25
N LYS A 30 -8.56 -6.37 -11.48
CA LYS A 30 -7.71 -5.23 -11.88
C LYS A 30 -7.99 -4.72 -13.31
N LYS A 31 -8.70 -5.49 -14.14
CA LYS A 31 -8.99 -5.11 -15.53
C LYS A 31 -10.27 -4.31 -15.71
N GLU A 32 -11.28 -4.52 -14.88
CA GLU A 32 -12.55 -3.78 -14.98
C GLU A 32 -12.49 -2.44 -14.27
N ALA A 33 -11.72 -2.32 -13.17
CA ALA A 33 -11.42 -1.04 -12.55
C ALA A 33 -10.69 -0.09 -13.52
N ALA A 34 -9.73 -0.59 -14.30
CA ALA A 34 -8.96 0.23 -15.24
C ALA A 34 -9.80 0.97 -16.30
N VAL A 35 -10.94 0.40 -16.72
CA VAL A 35 -11.81 0.99 -17.77
C VAL A 35 -12.74 2.06 -17.22
N VAL A 36 -13.14 1.96 -15.94
CA VAL A 36 -14.00 2.95 -15.28
C VAL A 36 -13.17 4.14 -14.75
N VAL A 37 -11.89 3.90 -14.45
CA VAL A 37 -10.96 4.89 -13.90
C VAL A 37 -10.59 5.96 -14.93
N GLU A 38 -10.53 5.65 -16.22
CA GLU A 38 -10.13 6.64 -17.24
C GLU A 38 -11.15 7.77 -17.44
N GLU A 39 -12.45 7.53 -17.25
CA GLU A 39 -13.48 8.57 -17.47
C GLU A 39 -13.74 9.46 -16.24
N LYS A 40 -13.27 9.07 -15.03
CA LYS A 40 -13.50 9.82 -13.78
C LYS A 40 -12.25 10.55 -13.26
N LYS A 41 -11.10 10.34 -13.90
CA LYS A 41 -9.79 10.89 -13.51
C LYS A 41 -9.65 12.40 -13.76
N GLU A 42 -10.49 13.00 -14.61
CA GLU A 42 -10.38 14.41 -15.00
C GLU A 42 -11.15 15.42 -14.12
N GLU A 43 -12.06 14.99 -13.23
CA GLU A 43 -12.79 15.93 -12.35
C GLU A 43 -12.21 16.06 -10.94
N ARG A 44 -11.32 15.15 -10.52
CA ARG A 44 -10.67 15.22 -9.21
C ARG A 44 -9.52 16.22 -9.30
N GLY A 45 -9.75 17.44 -8.79
CA GLY A 45 -8.73 18.49 -8.71
C GLY A 45 -7.49 18.07 -7.90
N PRO A 46 -6.40 18.85 -7.90
CA PRO A 46 -5.14 18.44 -7.28
C PRO A 46 -5.28 18.12 -5.78
N LEU A 47 -4.50 17.14 -5.31
CA LEU A 47 -4.31 16.90 -3.88
C LEU A 47 -3.59 18.11 -3.28
N THR A 48 -4.29 18.89 -2.47
CA THR A 48 -3.73 20.06 -1.76
C THR A 48 -3.66 19.76 -0.28
N GLY A 49 -2.47 19.67 0.30
CA GLY A 49 -2.28 19.35 1.73
C GLY A 49 -2.23 17.86 2.03
N VAL A 50 -2.29 17.00 1.01
CA VAL A 50 -2.07 15.55 1.13
C VAL A 50 -1.11 15.12 0.02
N LYS A 51 -0.24 14.14 0.29
CA LYS A 51 0.67 13.52 -0.67
C LYS A 51 0.54 12.01 -0.65
N LEU A 52 0.83 11.38 -1.78
CA LEU A 52 1.05 9.95 -1.88
C LEU A 52 2.53 9.73 -2.10
N VAL A 53 3.12 8.88 -1.27
CA VAL A 53 4.55 8.59 -1.32
C VAL A 53 4.76 7.09 -1.23
N LYS A 54 5.83 6.59 -1.85
CA LYS A 54 6.23 5.18 -1.77
C LYS A 54 7.44 5.04 -0.88
N THR A 55 7.47 4.02 -0.03
CA THR A 55 8.60 3.71 0.85
C THR A 55 9.73 3.09 0.02
N VAL A 56 10.95 3.56 0.23
CA VAL A 56 12.17 3.07 -0.45
C VAL A 56 13.07 2.26 0.49
N TYR A 57 12.74 2.21 1.77
CA TYR A 57 13.41 1.42 2.80
C TYR A 57 12.38 0.89 3.79
N ASP A 58 12.74 -0.18 4.52
CA ASP A 58 11.99 -0.63 5.69
C ASP A 58 12.18 0.31 6.88
N SER A 59 11.13 0.47 7.68
CA SER A 59 11.13 1.22 8.93
C SER A 59 10.41 0.41 10.00
N VAL A 60 11.04 0.26 11.16
CA VAL A 60 10.43 -0.33 12.36
C VAL A 60 10.28 0.79 13.37
N ALA A 61 9.06 1.04 13.82
CA ALA A 61 8.81 2.05 14.85
C ALA A 61 9.51 1.65 16.16
N ASP A 62 10.30 2.56 16.71
CA ASP A 62 11.00 2.40 17.98
C ASP A 62 10.25 3.10 19.13
N ALA A 63 9.43 4.09 18.81
CA ALA A 63 8.64 4.90 19.75
C ALA A 63 7.14 4.86 19.46
N GLU A 64 6.34 5.10 20.50
CA GLU A 64 4.90 5.29 20.36
C GLU A 64 4.60 6.51 19.48
N GLY A 65 3.83 6.30 18.42
CA GLY A 65 3.47 7.33 17.45
C GLY A 65 4.36 7.34 16.19
N GLU A 66 5.38 6.49 16.10
CA GLU A 66 6.11 6.26 14.84
C GLU A 66 5.41 5.22 13.95
N LEU A 67 5.64 5.32 12.65
CA LEU A 67 5.03 4.44 11.66
C LEU A 67 6.02 3.34 11.24
N SER A 68 5.56 2.09 11.31
CA SER A 68 6.30 0.93 10.78
C SER A 68 5.81 0.58 9.38
N PHE A 69 6.73 0.26 8.48
CA PHE A 69 6.44 -0.12 7.09
C PHE A 69 7.57 -0.89 6.44
N GLU A 70 7.24 -1.59 5.37
CA GLU A 70 8.20 -2.29 4.51
C GLU A 70 8.50 -1.44 3.26
N GLU A 71 9.59 -1.75 2.55
CA GLU A 71 9.90 -1.19 1.22
C GLU A 71 8.75 -1.45 0.22
N ASP A 72 8.56 -0.54 -0.74
CA ASP A 72 7.53 -0.58 -1.78
C ASP A 72 6.07 -0.52 -1.28
N GLN A 73 5.84 0.01 -0.08
CA GLN A 73 4.51 0.36 0.43
C GLN A 73 4.15 1.81 0.11
N ILE A 74 2.86 2.12 0.01
CA ILE A 74 2.38 3.49 -0.25
C ILE A 74 1.78 4.07 1.03
N ILE A 75 2.22 5.28 1.36
CA ILE A 75 1.75 6.05 2.51
C ILE A 75 0.90 7.21 2.02
N VAL A 76 -0.24 7.42 2.67
CA VAL A 76 -1.01 8.65 2.51
C VAL A 76 -0.52 9.66 3.55
N VAL A 77 0.21 10.67 3.10
CA VAL A 77 0.83 11.69 3.96
C VAL A 77 -0.09 12.88 4.05
N PHE A 78 -0.46 13.26 5.27
CA PHE A 78 -1.43 14.33 5.51
C PHE A 78 -0.87 15.45 6.39
N ASP A 79 0.36 15.27 6.92
CA ASP A 79 1.19 16.35 7.45
C ASP A 79 2.63 16.18 6.95
N PHE A 80 3.14 17.20 6.29
CA PHE A 80 4.49 17.28 5.75
C PHE A 80 5.07 18.70 5.92
N ALA A 81 4.61 19.41 6.97
CA ALA A 81 5.09 20.76 7.25
C ALA A 81 6.58 20.77 7.65
N ASP A 82 7.03 19.71 8.32
CA ASP A 82 8.43 19.49 8.68
C ASP A 82 9.23 18.85 7.53
N ALA A 83 10.51 19.20 7.43
CA ALA A 83 11.39 18.72 6.36
C ALA A 83 11.90 17.29 6.60
N ASP A 84 12.06 16.91 7.87
CA ASP A 84 12.69 15.66 8.27
C ASP A 84 11.68 14.58 8.63
N TRP A 85 10.53 14.95 9.19
CA TRP A 85 9.53 14.02 9.75
C TRP A 85 8.14 14.33 9.21
N TRP A 86 7.51 13.35 8.59
CA TRP A 86 6.16 13.45 8.04
C TRP A 86 5.20 12.56 8.82
N HIS A 87 3.92 12.93 8.79
CA HIS A 87 2.84 12.18 9.42
C HIS A 87 1.93 11.61 8.35
N GLY A 88 1.70 10.30 8.42
CA GLY A 88 0.93 9.58 7.41
C GLY A 88 0.23 8.35 7.96
N ILE A 89 -0.53 7.72 7.06
CA ILE A 89 -1.30 6.51 7.32
C ILE A 89 -0.99 5.43 6.29
N ILE A 90 -0.83 4.19 6.77
CA ILE A 90 -0.73 2.96 5.96
C ILE A 90 -1.73 1.97 6.54
N GLY A 91 -2.74 1.61 5.74
CA GLY A 91 -3.86 0.78 6.23
C GLY A 91 -4.55 1.44 7.42
N GLU A 92 -4.45 0.81 8.59
CA GLU A 92 -5.03 1.30 9.86
C GLU A 92 -3.98 1.97 10.77
N SER A 93 -2.70 1.93 10.40
CA SER A 93 -1.60 2.46 11.22
C SER A 93 -1.30 3.91 10.85
N VAL A 94 -1.28 4.78 11.86
CA VAL A 94 -0.97 6.21 11.74
C VAL A 94 0.26 6.50 12.57
N GLY A 95 1.21 7.25 12.01
CA GLY A 95 2.41 7.63 12.75
C GLY A 95 3.38 8.49 11.94
N TYR A 96 4.41 8.94 12.65
CA TYR A 96 5.49 9.76 12.11
C TYR A 96 6.57 8.88 11.49
N PHE A 97 7.18 9.37 10.42
CA PHE A 97 8.28 8.70 9.76
C PHE A 97 9.21 9.71 9.07
N PRO A 98 10.48 9.33 8.86
CA PRO A 98 11.44 10.21 8.21
C PRO A 98 11.12 10.40 6.72
N ALA A 99 11.11 11.66 6.25
CA ALA A 99 10.89 12.01 4.84
C ALA A 99 11.93 11.39 3.90
N THR A 100 13.11 11.05 4.41
CA THR A 100 14.20 10.42 3.65
C THR A 100 13.96 8.94 3.31
N TYR A 101 12.91 8.32 3.87
CA TYR A 101 12.58 6.90 3.66
C TYR A 101 11.52 6.70 2.57
N VAL A 102 11.09 7.79 1.94
CA VAL A 102 10.04 7.78 0.94
C VAL A 102 10.41 8.58 -0.31
N GLU A 103 9.77 8.26 -1.41
CA GLU A 103 9.80 9.01 -2.66
C GLU A 103 8.39 9.50 -3.02
N ASP A 104 8.25 10.72 -3.53
CA ASP A 104 6.98 11.21 -4.08
C ASP A 104 6.60 10.34 -5.29
N ILE A 105 5.34 9.91 -5.35
CA ILE A 105 4.79 9.18 -6.50
C ILE A 105 3.64 9.95 -7.13
N ASP A 106 3.41 9.70 -8.42
CA ASP A 106 2.23 10.27 -9.07
C ASP A 106 0.95 9.55 -8.60
N VAL A 107 -0.15 10.30 -8.47
CA VAL A 107 -1.46 9.74 -8.10
C VAL A 107 -1.95 8.66 -9.08
N SER A 108 -1.41 8.64 -10.31
CA SER A 108 -1.69 7.62 -11.31
C SER A 108 -1.00 6.27 -11.04
N GLU A 109 0.04 6.25 -10.22
CA GLU A 109 0.81 5.05 -9.87
C GLU A 109 0.29 4.38 -8.59
N ALA A 110 -0.41 5.15 -7.75
CA ALA A 110 -1.01 4.66 -6.52
C ALA A 110 -2.29 3.84 -6.78
N PRO A 111 -2.59 2.83 -5.93
CA PRO A 111 -3.85 2.10 -5.99
C PRO A 111 -5.03 3.05 -5.71
N GLU A 112 -6.13 2.84 -6.43
CA GLU A 112 -7.31 3.71 -6.40
C GLU A 112 -7.87 3.91 -4.98
N GLU A 113 -7.85 2.88 -4.15
CA GLU A 113 -8.31 2.94 -2.75
C GLU A 113 -7.54 3.98 -1.93
N LEU A 114 -6.20 4.05 -2.09
CA LEU A 114 -5.38 5.03 -1.39
C LEU A 114 -5.56 6.44 -1.96
N VAL A 115 -5.84 6.56 -3.27
CA VAL A 115 -6.20 7.83 -3.89
C VAL A 115 -7.52 8.36 -3.32
N GLU A 116 -8.54 7.51 -3.17
CA GLU A 116 -9.81 7.90 -2.55
C GLU A 116 -9.64 8.29 -1.08
N GLN A 117 -8.83 7.53 -0.34
CA GLN A 117 -8.49 7.85 1.04
C GLN A 117 -7.78 9.22 1.15
N ALA A 118 -6.85 9.53 0.25
CA ALA A 118 -6.17 10.82 0.21
C ALA A 118 -7.14 11.99 0.00
N TYR A 119 -8.10 11.86 -0.93
CA TYR A 119 -9.13 12.88 -1.15
C TYR A 119 -10.07 13.03 0.05
N LEU A 120 -10.43 11.93 0.71
CA LEU A 120 -11.25 11.99 1.91
C LEU A 120 -10.53 12.73 3.03
N ILE A 121 -9.25 12.43 3.26
CA ILE A 121 -8.43 13.11 4.26
C ILE A 121 -8.31 14.60 3.93
N GLN A 122 -8.01 14.96 2.69
CA GLN A 122 -7.95 16.35 2.23
C GLN A 122 -9.27 17.10 2.51
N SER A 123 -10.42 16.47 2.24
CA SER A 123 -11.73 17.11 2.43
C SER A 123 -12.04 17.44 3.89
N GLN A 124 -11.46 16.68 4.84
CA GLN A 124 -11.66 16.89 6.28
C GLN A 124 -10.74 17.95 6.88
N GLN A 125 -9.69 18.37 6.16
CA GLN A 125 -8.76 19.42 6.59
C GLN A 125 -9.21 20.85 6.19
N LYS A 126 -10.29 20.99 5.41
CA LYS A 126 -10.86 22.27 4.99
C LYS A 126 -11.93 22.78 5.95
#